data_AF-A0A532CGM5-F1
#
_entry.id   AF-A0A532CGM5-F1
#
_cell.length_a   1.000
_cell.length_b   1.000
_cell.length_c   1.000
_cell.angle_alpha   90.00
_cell.angle_beta   90.00
_cell.angle_gamma   90.00
#
_symmetry.space_group_name_H-M   'P 1'
#
loop_
_entity.id
_entity.type
_entity.pdbx_description
1 polymer ?
#
loop_
_entity_poly.entity_id
_entity_poly.type
_entity_poly.pdbx_seq_one_letter_code
_entity_poly.pdbx_strand_id
1 'polypeptide(L)'
;MSLPEKAFPVSWDQFHRDARALAWRLAGANKGQWKAIVCITRGGLVPAAIISRELGIRIIETVCVASYHDYTSQGQLQVLKEVTPALL
;
A
#
# COMPACT_ATOMS: atom_id res chain seq x y z
N MET A 1 23.83 0.83 13.14
CA MET A 1 22.68 0.24 13.85
C MET A 1 22.58 -1.22 13.43
N SER A 2 22.68 -2.16 14.35
CA SER A 2 22.40 -3.57 14.08
C SER A 2 20.90 -3.75 13.84
N LEU A 3 20.54 -4.54 12.84
CA LEU A 3 19.15 -4.91 12.58
C LEU A 3 18.61 -5.74 13.77
N PRO A 4 17.34 -5.58 14.17
CA PRO A 4 16.76 -6.39 15.23
C PRO A 4 16.84 -7.89 14.90
N GLU A 5 16.86 -8.73 15.93
CA GLU A 5 17.12 -10.18 15.87
C GLU A 5 16.14 -10.97 14.96
N LYS A 6 15.04 -10.35 14.53
CA LYS A 6 14.04 -10.86 13.57
C LYS A 6 13.74 -9.89 12.42
N ALA A 7 14.72 -9.10 12.00
CA ALA A 7 14.54 -8.25 10.83
C ALA A 7 14.41 -9.09 9.56
N PHE A 8 13.44 -8.75 8.72
CA PHE A 8 13.34 -9.27 7.36
C PHE A 8 13.73 -8.15 6.38
N PRO A 9 15.03 -7.98 6.08
CA PRO A 9 15.46 -6.96 5.14
C PRO A 9 14.97 -7.31 3.74
N VAL A 10 14.17 -6.41 3.15
CA VAL A 10 13.68 -6.55 1.78
C VAL A 10 14.53 -5.66 0.88
N SER A 11 15.18 -6.23 -0.13
CA SER A 11 15.90 -5.45 -1.14
C SER A 11 14.92 -4.74 -2.08
N TRP A 12 15.37 -3.64 -2.69
CA TRP A 12 14.57 -2.92 -3.69
C TRP A 12 14.15 -3.82 -4.86
N ASP A 13 15.05 -4.68 -5.34
CA ASP A 13 14.73 -5.62 -6.41
C ASP A 13 13.66 -6.63 -6.00
N GLN A 14 13.74 -7.16 -4.78
CA GLN A 14 12.74 -8.09 -4.27
C GLN A 14 11.38 -7.40 -4.15
N PHE A 15 11.35 -6.22 -3.55
CA PHE A 15 10.14 -5.42 -3.39
C PHE A 15 9.49 -5.09 -4.75
N HIS A 16 10.27 -4.67 -5.74
CA HIS A 16 9.76 -4.39 -7.09
C HIS A 16 9.19 -5.64 -7.77
N ARG A 17 9.88 -6.78 -7.67
CA ARG A 17 9.40 -8.05 -8.23
C ARG A 17 8.07 -8.46 -7.60
N ASP A 18 7.97 -8.38 -6.27
CA ASP A 18 6.75 -8.76 -5.54
C ASP A 18 5.57 -7.82 -5.87
N ALA A 19 5.81 -6.51 -5.97
CA ALA A 19 4.79 -5.54 -6.36
C ALA A 19 4.29 -5.77 -7.80
N ARG A 20 5.17 -6.11 -8.75
CA ARG A 20 4.76 -6.48 -10.13
C ARG A 20 3.98 -7.78 -10.17
N ALA A 21 4.42 -8.79 -9.42
CA ALA A 21 3.70 -10.06 -9.31
C ALA A 21 2.28 -9.86 -8.75
N LEU A 22 2.13 -8.98 -7.75
CA LEU A 22 0.82 -8.57 -7.23
C LEU A 22 -0.01 -7.86 -8.31
N ALA A 23 0.58 -6.93 -9.06
CA ALA A 23 -0.14 -6.24 -10.15
C ALA A 23 -0.69 -7.24 -11.19
N TRP A 24 0.08 -8.25 -11.58
CA TRP A 24 -0.40 -9.29 -12.51
C TRP A 24 -1.58 -10.08 -11.93
N ARG A 25 -1.53 -10.45 -10.65
CA ARG A 25 -2.65 -11.13 -9.97
C ARG A 25 -3.90 -10.26 -9.94
N LEU A 26 -3.74 -8.97 -9.66
CA LEU A 26 -4.85 -8.00 -9.66
C LEU A 26 -5.43 -7.81 -11.07
N ALA A 27 -4.58 -7.76 -12.10
CA ALA A 27 -5.05 -7.67 -13.49
C ALA A 27 -5.97 -8.85 -13.84
N GLY A 28 -5.61 -10.07 -13.44
CA GLY A 28 -6.44 -11.26 -13.64
C GLY A 28 -7.76 -11.23 -12.86
N ALA A 29 -7.72 -10.77 -11.59
CA ALA A 29 -8.87 -10.81 -10.68
C ALA A 29 -10.08 -9.99 -11.17
N ASN A 30 -9.86 -8.88 -11.88
CA ASN A 30 -10.92 -7.99 -12.36
C ASN A 30 -10.86 -7.76 -13.88
N LYS A 31 -10.25 -8.68 -14.65
CA LYS A 31 -10.03 -8.51 -16.10
C LYS A 31 -9.43 -7.14 -16.47
N GLY A 32 -8.57 -6.59 -15.60
CA GLY A 32 -7.95 -5.28 -15.76
C GLY A 32 -8.90 -4.07 -15.62
N GLN A 33 -10.11 -4.23 -15.09
CA GLN A 33 -11.12 -3.15 -15.05
C GLN A 33 -11.03 -2.21 -13.83
N TRP A 34 -9.92 -2.26 -13.08
CA TRP A 34 -9.67 -1.36 -11.96
C TRP A 34 -9.66 0.11 -12.38
N LYS A 35 -10.32 0.99 -11.61
CA LYS A 35 -10.48 2.42 -11.94
C LYS A 35 -9.62 3.35 -11.09
N ALA A 36 -9.35 2.95 -9.86
CA ALA A 36 -8.57 3.72 -8.91
C ALA A 36 -7.82 2.80 -7.94
N ILE A 37 -6.81 3.37 -7.27
CA ILE A 37 -6.13 2.76 -6.11
C ILE A 37 -6.34 3.67 -4.91
N VAL A 38 -6.73 3.12 -3.78
CA VAL A 38 -6.69 3.81 -2.49
C VAL A 38 -5.55 3.22 -1.67
N CYS A 39 -4.48 3.99 -1.45
CA CYS A 39 -3.31 3.54 -0.72
C CYS A 39 -3.32 4.04 0.73
N ILE A 40 -2.93 3.18 1.66
CA ILE A 40 -2.79 3.56 3.08
C ILE A 40 -1.39 4.14 3.28
N THR A 41 -1.30 5.37 3.75
CA THR A 41 0.00 6.01 4.00
C THR A 41 0.58 5.60 5.35
N ARG A 42 1.91 5.55 5.51
CA ARG A 42 2.94 5.82 4.49
C ARG A 42 3.38 4.57 3.72
N GLY A 43 3.24 3.39 4.31
CA GLY A 43 3.78 2.13 3.75
C GLY A 43 3.22 1.75 2.38
N GLY A 44 2.00 2.16 2.06
CA GLY A 44 1.35 1.87 0.78
C GLY A 44 1.78 2.75 -0.39
N LEU A 45 2.57 3.81 -0.18
CA LEU A 45 2.95 4.77 -1.23
C LEU A 45 3.77 4.12 -2.36
N VAL A 46 4.83 3.40 -2.00
CA VAL A 46 5.75 2.80 -2.97
C VAL A 46 5.10 1.61 -3.72
N PRO A 47 4.41 0.66 -3.06
CA PRO A 47 3.68 -0.38 -3.79
C PRO A 47 2.61 0.20 -4.72
N ALA A 48 1.86 1.22 -4.27
CA ALA A 48 0.82 1.85 -5.08
C ALA A 48 1.37 2.48 -6.36
N ALA A 49 2.55 3.11 -6.30
CA ALA A 49 3.22 3.67 -7.47
C ALA A 49 3.63 2.61 -8.50
N ILE A 50 4.10 1.44 -8.04
CA ILE A 50 4.47 0.34 -8.94
C ILE A 50 3.21 -0.28 -9.55
N ILE A 51 2.23 -0.62 -8.72
CA ILE A 51 1.01 -1.31 -9.17
C ILE A 51 0.18 -0.42 -10.10
N SER A 52 0.07 0.88 -9.82
CA SER A 52 -0.65 1.81 -10.70
C SER A 52 -0.05 1.86 -12.10
N ARG A 53 1.29 1.88 -12.19
CA ARG A 53 2.01 1.86 -13.46
C ARG A 53 1.79 0.56 -14.23
N GLU A 54 1.89 -0.59 -13.57
CA GLU A 54 1.70 -1.90 -14.20
C GLU A 54 0.24 -2.12 -14.66
N LEU A 55 -0.74 -1.60 -13.91
CA LEU A 55 -2.16 -1.70 -14.26
C LEU A 55 -2.68 -0.56 -15.16
N GLY A 56 -1.86 0.46 -15.43
CA GLY A 56 -2.27 1.64 -16.19
C GLY A 56 -3.30 2.54 -15.46
N ILE A 57 -3.40 2.43 -14.13
CA ILE A 57 -4.35 3.21 -13.32
C ILE A 57 -3.76 4.59 -13.04
N ARG A 58 -4.51 5.65 -13.37
CA ARG A 58 -4.09 7.04 -13.14
C ARG A 58 -4.65 7.66 -11.88
N ILE A 59 -5.77 7.14 -11.38
CA ILE A 59 -6.44 7.66 -10.19
C ILE A 59 -5.85 6.94 -8.98
N ILE A 60 -5.09 7.67 -8.17
CA ILE A 60 -4.50 7.18 -6.92
C ILE A 60 -4.91 8.13 -5.81
N GLU A 61 -5.61 7.62 -4.81
CA GLU A 61 -5.97 8.32 -3.59
C GLU A 61 -5.20 7.75 -2.40
N THR A 62 -5.13 8.53 -1.33
CA THR A 62 -4.48 8.18 -0.08
C THR A 62 -5.47 8.27 1.07
N VAL A 63 -5.45 7.28 1.96
CA VAL A 63 -6.01 7.40 3.31
C VAL A 63 -4.86 7.44 4.31
N CYS A 64 -4.89 8.39 5.24
CA CYS A 64 -3.86 8.51 6.28
C CYS A 64 -4.38 7.95 7.58
N VAL A 65 -3.69 6.96 8.14
CA VAL A 65 -4.07 6.28 9.37
C VAL A 65 -2.92 6.34 10.36
N ALA A 66 -3.23 6.69 11.60
CA ALA A 66 -2.32 6.52 12.73
C ALA A 66 -2.91 5.48 13.67
N SER A 67 -2.11 4.46 13.99
CA SER A 67 -2.31 3.59 15.15
C SER A 67 -1.17 3.84 16.12
N TYR A 68 -1.46 4.51 17.24
CA TYR A 68 -0.44 4.75 18.26
C TYR A 68 0.01 3.42 18.85
N HIS A 69 1.30 3.12 18.70
CA HIS A 69 1.98 1.96 19.25
C HIS A 69 2.48 2.32 20.65
N ASP A 70 1.62 2.19 21.67
CA ASP A 70 2.12 1.63 22.90
C ASP A 70 2.12 0.12 22.68
N TYR A 71 3.30 -0.50 22.64
CA TYR A 71 3.54 -1.91 22.27
C TYR A 71 2.74 -2.95 23.07
N THR A 72 1.90 -2.51 24.01
CA THR A 72 1.07 -3.29 24.94
C THR A 72 -0.44 -3.13 24.71
N SER A 73 -0.90 -2.13 23.96
CA SER A 73 -2.33 -1.95 23.67
C SER A 73 -2.52 -1.56 22.21
N GLN A 74 -3.44 -2.22 21.52
CA GLN A 74 -3.84 -1.83 20.17
C GLN A 74 -4.52 -0.46 20.28
N GLY A 75 -3.74 0.61 20.07
CA GLY A 75 -4.25 1.98 20.14
C GLY A 75 -5.43 2.17 19.19
N GLN A 76 -6.32 3.11 19.52
CA GLN A 76 -7.46 3.42 18.67
C GLN A 76 -6.99 3.85 17.28
N LEU A 77 -7.63 3.31 16.26
CA LEU A 77 -7.40 3.68 14.86
C LEU A 77 -7.84 5.13 14.67
N GLN A 78 -6.90 6.02 14.37
CA GLN A 78 -7.22 7.40 14.01
C GLN A 78 -7.06 7.60 12.50
N VAL A 79 -8.15 7.99 11.84
CA VAL A 79 -8.09 8.46 10.44
C VAL A 79 -7.68 9.93 10.45
N LEU A 80 -6.51 10.21 9.91
CA LEU A 80 -5.94 11.57 9.80
C LEU A 80 -6.36 12.26 8.49
N LYS A 81 -6.57 11.48 7.43
CA LYS A 81 -7.08 11.94 6.13
C LYS A 81 -7.98 10.86 5.57
N GLU A 82 -9.23 11.21 5.30
CA GLU A 82 -10.21 10.32 4.67
C GLU A 82 -9.97 10.19 3.16
N VAL A 83 -10.62 9.19 2.56
CA VAL A 83 -10.69 9.02 1.10
C VAL A 83 -11.62 10.09 0.54
N THR A 84 -11.31 10.63 -0.64
CA THR A 84 -12.24 11.54 -1.32
C THR A 84 -13.61 10.88 -1.54
N PRO A 85 -14.74 11.55 -1.24
CA PRO A 85 -16.08 11.01 -1.48
C PRO A 85 -16.34 10.61 -2.93
N ALA A 86 -15.60 11.18 -3.89
CA ALA A 86 -15.73 10.84 -5.32
C ALA A 86 -15.27 9.40 -5.67
N LEU A 87 -14.64 8.69 -4.73
CA LEU A 87 -14.20 7.30 -4.89
C LEU A 87 -14.99 6.29 -4.04
N LEU A 88 -15.98 6.75 -3.27
CA LEU A 88 -16.91 5.92 -2.51
C LEU A 88 -18.17 5.63 -3.33
#